data_AF-A0A1S8CET0-F1
#
_entry.id   AF-A0A1S8CET0-F1
#
_cell.length_a   1.000
_cell.length_b   1.000
_cell.length_c   1.000
_cell.angle_alpha   90.00
_cell.angle_beta   90.00
_cell.angle_gamma   90.00
#
_symmetry.space_group_name_H-M   'P 1'
#
loop_
_entity.id
_entity.type
_entity.pdbx_description
1 polymer ?
#
loop_
_entity_poly.entity_id
_entity_poly.type
_entity_poly.pdbx_seq_one_letter_code
_entity_poly.pdbx_strand_id
1 'polypeptide(L)'
;MPLPLFRVFSAAAGRTRPPLQLTLQHHTLWITVVTDEATWEALCKASQDRLDLGADWVRDNGELIIGGDWLTESGITDAEQLELIIAHGMLRLQRREVDVFKA
;
A
#
# COMPACT_ATOMS: atom_id res chain seq x y z
N MET A 1 1.78 -17.46 12.62
CA MET A 1 0.66 -16.53 12.36
C MET A 1 0.36 -16.56 10.87
N PRO A 2 -0.90 -16.56 10.42
CA PRO A 2 -1.21 -16.42 9.00
C PRO A 2 -0.63 -15.10 8.48
N LEU A 3 -0.15 -15.10 7.24
CA LEU A 3 0.30 -13.87 6.58
C LEU A 3 -0.89 -12.92 6.47
N PRO A 4 -0.73 -11.65 6.85
CA PRO A 4 -1.86 -10.75 6.88
C PRO A 4 -2.21 -10.37 5.45
N LEU A 5 -3.49 -10.40 5.14
CA LEU A 5 -3.97 -10.40 3.77
C LEU A 5 -3.91 -8.98 3.18
N PHE A 6 -3.01 -8.76 2.23
CA PHE A 6 -2.99 -7.55 1.42
C PHE A 6 -4.13 -7.62 0.38
N ARG A 7 -5.18 -6.81 0.55
CA ARG A 7 -6.28 -6.70 -0.43
C ARG A 7 -6.33 -5.28 -0.97
N VAL A 8 -5.85 -5.12 -2.20
CA VAL A 8 -6.06 -3.91 -2.97
C VAL A 8 -7.45 -3.98 -3.60
N PHE A 9 -8.29 -3.00 -3.28
CA PHE A 9 -9.56 -2.83 -3.97
C PHE A 9 -9.32 -2.05 -5.26
N SER A 10 -9.00 -2.77 -6.33
CA SER A 10 -8.96 -2.20 -7.68
C SER A 10 -10.33 -1.62 -8.04
N ALA A 11 -10.43 -0.30 -8.06
CA ALA A 11 -11.47 0.39 -8.81
C ALA A 11 -10.86 0.69 -10.18
N ALA A 12 -11.20 -0.10 -11.19
CA ALA A 12 -10.75 0.14 -12.56
C ALA A 12 -11.33 1.48 -13.05
N ALA A 13 -10.61 2.58 -12.85
CA ALA A 13 -10.98 3.88 -13.37
C ALA A 13 -9.72 4.75 -13.59
N GLY A 14 -9.42 5.01 -14.87
CA GLY A 14 -8.53 6.08 -15.31
C GLY A 14 -7.19 5.61 -15.89
N ARG A 15 -7.12 5.42 -17.21
CA ARG A 15 -5.85 5.23 -17.99
C ARG A 15 -4.95 6.49 -18.02
N THR A 16 -5.25 7.50 -17.20
CA THR A 16 -4.65 8.83 -17.20
C THR A 16 -3.43 8.92 -16.29
N ARG A 17 -3.28 8.00 -15.33
CA ARG A 17 -2.16 7.96 -14.39
C ARG A 17 -1.43 6.63 -14.45
N PRO A 18 -0.12 6.60 -14.20
CA PRO A 18 0.61 5.36 -14.31
C PRO A 18 0.16 4.37 -13.21
N PRO A 19 0.00 3.09 -13.54
CA PRO A 19 -0.37 2.07 -12.57
C PRO A 19 0.69 1.91 -11.49
N LEU A 20 0.29 1.37 -10.34
CA LEU A 20 1.14 1.15 -9.19
C LEU A 20 1.20 -0.34 -8.83
N GLN A 21 2.42 -0.80 -8.57
CA GLN A 21 2.69 -2.05 -7.88
C GLN A 21 2.76 -1.78 -6.38
N LEU A 22 2.07 -2.61 -5.62
CA LEU A 22 2.07 -2.59 -4.16
C LEU A 22 2.64 -3.92 -3.66
N THR A 23 3.69 -3.88 -2.84
CA THR A 23 4.35 -5.11 -2.35
C THR A 23 4.63 -5.01 -0.86
N LEU A 24 4.17 -6.00 -0.10
CA LEU A 24 4.37 -6.10 1.34
C LEU A 24 5.53 -7.08 1.62
N GLN A 25 6.69 -6.57 2.06
CA GLN A 25 7.83 -7.40 2.45
C GLN A 25 8.37 -6.97 3.80
N HIS A 26 8.60 -7.93 4.70
CA HIS A 26 9.14 -7.67 6.04
C HIS A 26 8.39 -6.55 6.79
N HIS A 27 7.06 -6.51 6.70
CA HIS A 27 6.20 -5.46 7.29
C HIS A 27 6.42 -4.05 6.71
N THR A 28 7.05 -3.96 5.53
CA THR A 28 7.24 -2.71 4.79
C THR A 28 6.43 -2.77 3.50
N LEU A 29 5.61 -1.73 3.27
CA LEU A 29 4.88 -1.56 2.02
C LEU A 29 5.73 -0.77 1.03
N TRP A 30 5.97 -1.37 -0.14
CA TRP A 30 6.61 -0.73 -1.28
C TRP A 30 5.56 -0.35 -2.31
N ILE A 31 5.63 0.91 -2.78
CA ILE A 31 4.76 1.44 -3.82
C ILE A 31 5.65 1.85 -4.99
N THR A 32 5.53 1.15 -6.11
CA THR A 32 6.38 1.38 -7.29
C THR A 32 5.51 1.73 -8.49
N VAL A 33 5.91 2.75 -9.23
CA VAL A 33 5.25 3.11 -10.49
C VAL A 33 5.58 2.06 -11.55
N VAL A 34 4.55 1.50 -12.18
CA VAL A 34 4.69 0.57 -13.30
C VAL A 34 4.64 1.39 -14.59
N THR A 35 5.66 1.23 -15.43
CA THR A 35 5.87 2.09 -16.61
C THR A 35 5.59 1.41 -17.95
N ASP A 36 5.46 0.08 -17.96
CA ASP A 36 5.17 -0.70 -19.15
C ASP A 36 3.97 -1.64 -18.97
N GLU A 37 3.22 -1.84 -20.05
CA GLU A 37 1.98 -2.61 -20.05
C GLU A 37 2.21 -4.10 -19.78
N ALA A 38 3.33 -4.67 -20.24
CA ALA A 38 3.62 -6.08 -20.06
C ALA A 38 3.86 -6.41 -18.58
N THR A 39 4.58 -5.55 -17.86
CA THR A 39 4.74 -5.64 -16.41
C THR A 39 3.41 -5.47 -15.68
N TRP A 40 2.56 -4.53 -16.13
CA TRP A 40 1.23 -4.34 -15.56
C TRP A 40 0.34 -5.57 -15.69
N GLU A 41 0.28 -6.19 -16.89
CA GLU A 41 -0.50 -7.40 -17.12
C GLU A 41 0.01 -8.58 -16.28
N ALA A 42 1.34 -8.74 -16.19
CA ALA A 42 1.96 -9.78 -15.36
C ALA A 42 1.65 -9.57 -13.87
N LEU A 43 1.71 -8.32 -13.42
CA LEU A 43 1.38 -7.92 -12.05
C LEU A 43 -0.09 -8.23 -11.72
N CYS A 44 -1.03 -7.85 -12.58
CA CYS A 44 -2.46 -8.13 -12.41
C CYS A 44 -2.76 -9.62 -12.21
N LYS A 45 -2.03 -10.49 -12.92
CA LYS A 45 -2.16 -11.95 -12.78
C LYS A 45 -1.55 -12.41 -11.46
N ALA A 46 -0.32 -11.98 -11.16
CA ALA A 46 0.39 -12.39 -9.97
C ALA A 46 -0.32 -11.96 -8.67
N SER A 47 -0.98 -10.80 -8.64
CA SER A 47 -1.71 -10.32 -7.47
C SER A 47 -2.98 -11.12 -7.13
N GLN A 48 -3.46 -11.97 -8.05
CA GLN A 48 -4.62 -12.83 -7.77
C GLN A 48 -4.27 -13.98 -6.81
N ASP A 49 -3.03 -14.47 -6.91
CA ASP A 49 -2.57 -15.64 -6.15
C ASP A 49 -1.65 -15.28 -4.98
N ARG A 50 -1.17 -14.03 -4.92
CA ARG A 50 -0.19 -13.56 -3.93
C ARG A 50 -0.80 -12.60 -2.93
N LEU A 51 -0.78 -12.99 -1.66
CA LEU A 51 -1.30 -12.19 -0.55
C LEU A 51 -0.37 -11.05 -0.12
N ASP A 52 0.83 -10.98 -0.68
CA ASP A 52 1.84 -9.95 -0.42
C ASP A 52 1.99 -8.94 -1.57
N LEU A 53 1.16 -9.08 -2.62
CA LEU A 53 1.26 -8.30 -3.85
C LEU A 53 -0.11 -7.74 -4.24
N GLY A 54 -0.15 -6.50 -4.70
CA GLY A 54 -1.34 -5.90 -5.27
C GLY A 54 -1.04 -4.92 -6.39
N ALA A 55 -2.09 -4.64 -7.16
CA ALA A 55 -2.04 -3.83 -8.37
C ALA A 55 -3.17 -2.80 -8.29
N ASP A 56 -2.86 -1.51 -8.35
CA ASP A 56 -3.87 -0.44 -8.34
C ASP A 56 -3.50 0.72 -9.26
N TRP A 57 -4.46 1.62 -9.45
CA TRP A 57 -4.27 2.90 -10.11
C TRP A 57 -4.44 4.03 -9.10
N VAL A 58 -3.68 5.11 -9.28
CA VAL A 58 -4.03 6.37 -8.62
C VAL A 58 -5.32 6.87 -9.25
N ARG A 59 -6.35 7.09 -8.43
CA ARG A 59 -7.63 7.62 -8.87
C ARG A 59 -7.48 9.02 -9.46
N ASP A 60 -8.45 9.44 -10.27
CA ASP A 60 -8.43 10.76 -10.92
C ASP A 60 -8.27 11.92 -9.92
N ASN A 61 -8.83 11.77 -8.72
CA ASN A 61 -8.76 12.77 -7.65
C ASN A 61 -7.41 12.85 -6.91
N GLY A 62 -6.43 12.01 -7.21
CA GLY A 62 -5.15 11.99 -6.46
C GLY A 62 -4.99 10.84 -5.49
N GLU A 63 -6.07 10.12 -5.19
CA GLU A 63 -6.07 9.17 -4.09
C GLU A 63 -5.67 7.76 -4.52
N LEU A 64 -4.99 7.07 -3.61
CA LEU A 64 -4.76 5.64 -3.63
C LEU A 64 -5.38 5.06 -2.36
N ILE A 65 -6.25 4.06 -2.49
CA ILE A 65 -6.89 3.41 -1.35
C ILE A 65 -6.26 2.04 -1.13
N ILE A 66 -5.65 1.86 0.03
CA ILE A 66 -5.00 0.61 0.43
C ILE A 66 -5.81 -0.02 1.55
N GLY A 67 -6.19 -1.29 1.37
CA GLY A 67 -6.94 -2.07 2.35
C GLY A 67 -6.24 -3.37 2.71
N GLY A 68 -6.67 -3.97 3.82
CA GLY A 68 -6.22 -5.28 4.26
C GLY A 68 -6.15 -5.41 5.76
N ASP A 69 -6.37 -6.62 6.26
CA ASP A 69 -6.41 -6.89 7.70
C ASP A 69 -5.06 -6.56 8.38
N TRP A 70 -3.97 -6.61 7.60
CA TRP A 70 -2.63 -6.21 8.06
C TRP A 70 -2.55 -4.75 8.54
N LEU A 71 -3.39 -3.84 8.03
CA LEU A 71 -3.46 -2.45 8.51
C LEU A 71 -4.03 -2.40 9.94
N THR A 72 -5.02 -3.23 10.23
CA THR A 72 -5.58 -3.38 11.57
C THR A 72 -4.61 -4.13 12.49
N GLU A 73 -4.04 -5.24 12.04
CA GLU A 73 -3.07 -6.03 12.83
C GLU A 73 -1.78 -5.27 13.14
N SER A 74 -1.36 -4.34 12.27
CA SER A 74 -0.23 -3.44 12.53
C SER A 74 -0.59 -2.25 13.44
N GLY A 75 -1.85 -2.14 13.86
CA GLY A 75 -2.37 -1.05 14.69
C GLY A 75 -2.38 0.31 14.00
N ILE A 76 -2.31 0.34 12.65
CA ILE A 76 -2.34 1.57 11.86
C ILE A 76 -3.73 2.19 11.87
N THR A 77 -4.78 1.36 11.80
CA THR A 77 -6.18 1.84 11.88
C THR A 77 -6.53 2.42 13.25
N ASP A 78 -5.83 1.98 14.29
CA ASP A 78 -6.08 2.37 15.68
C ASP A 78 -5.12 3.47 16.17
N ALA A 79 -4.22 3.94 15.31
CA ALA A 79 -3.26 4.97 15.66
C ALA A 79 -3.92 6.36 15.68
N GLU A 80 -3.84 7.06 16.82
CA GLU A 80 -4.32 8.45 16.93
C GLU A 80 -3.57 9.40 15.99
N GLN A 81 -2.29 9.11 15.73
CA GLN A 81 -1.44 9.88 14.83
C GLN A 81 -0.59 8.92 13.98
N LEU A 82 -0.56 9.21 12.68
CA LEU A 82 0.28 8.53 11.71
C LEU A 82 1.33 9.51 11.19
N GLU A 83 2.55 9.02 11.02
CA GLU A 83 3.60 9.74 10.32
C GLU A 83 3.74 9.18 8.91
N LEU A 84 3.70 10.09 7.94
CA LEU A 84 3.92 9.81 6.52
C LEU A 84 5.29 10.35 6.13
N ILE A 85 6.22 9.47 5.82
CA ILE A 85 7.57 9.84 5.36
C ILE A 85 7.66 9.57 3.86
N ILE A 86 7.99 10.61 3.09
CA ILE A 86 8.26 10.52 1.66
C ILE A 86 9.76 10.73 1.45
N ALA A 87 10.49 9.67 1.15
CA ALA A 87 11.94 9.73 0.94
C ALA A 87 12.37 8.71 -0.11
N HIS A 88 13.27 9.12 -1.02
CA HIS A 88 13.85 8.24 -2.05
C HIS A 88 12.83 7.47 -2.92
N GLY A 89 11.67 8.06 -3.19
CA GLY A 89 10.58 7.40 -3.94
C GLY A 89 9.80 6.35 -3.12
N MET A 90 10.04 6.29 -1.81
CA MET A 90 9.31 5.43 -0.87
C MET A 90 8.31 6.27 -0.08
N LEU A 91 7.13 5.69 0.13
CA LEU A 91 6.14 6.17 1.08
C LEU A 91 6.15 5.21 2.27
N ARG A 92 6.59 5.69 3.43
CA ARG A 92 6.57 4.93 4.69
C ARG A 92 5.47 5.48 5.58
N LEU A 93 4.56 4.60 5.96
CA LEU A 93 3.52 4.87 6.95
C LEU A 93 3.93 4.22 8.27
N GLN A 94 3.97 5.00 9.35
CA GLN A 94 4.25 4.47 10.68
C GLN A 94 3.33 5.10 11.72
N ARG A 95 3.06 4.33 12.78
CA ARG A 95 2.41 4.86 13.97
C ARG A 95 3.34 5.90 14.59
N ARG A 96 2.81 7.08 14.88
CA ARG A 96 3.54 8.06 15.67
C ARG A 96 3.37 7.66 17.14
N GLU A 97 4.45 7.24 17.78
CA GLU A 97 4.45 7.15 19.23
C GLU A 97 4.35 8.57 19.78
N VAL A 98 3.22 8.88 20.43
CA VAL A 98 3.14 10.07 21.25
C VAL A 98 3.97 9.75 22.48
N ASP A 99 5.18 10.31 22.56
CA ASP A 99 5.93 10.38 23.81
C ASP A 99 5.02 11.09 24.82
N VAL A 100 4.27 10.32 25.60
CA VAL A 100 3.69 10.80 26.84
C VAL A 100 4.89 10.95 27.75
N PHE A 101 5.55 12.12 27.67
CA PHE A 101 6.48 12.57 28.69
C PHE A 101 5.70 12.52 30.01
N LYS A 102 5.87 11.43 30.76
CA LYS A 102 5.42 11.35 32.14
C LYS A 102 6.37 12.25 32.94
N ALA A 103 5.91 13.48 33.19
CA ALA A 103 6.42 14.32 34.26
C ALA A 103 5.88 13.84 35.61
#